data_AF-A0A200RDX7-F1
#
_entry.id   AF-A0A200RDX7-F1
#
_cell.length_a   1.000
_cell.length_b   1.000
_cell.length_c   1.000
_cell.angle_alpha   90.00
_cell.angle_beta   90.00
_cell.angle_gamma   90.00
#
_symmetry.space_group_name_H-M   'P 1'
#
loop_
_entity.id
_entity.type
_entity.pdbx_description
1 polymer ?
#
loop_
_entity_poly.entity_id
_entity_poly.type
_entity_poly.pdbx_seq_one_letter_code
_entity_poly.pdbx_strand_id
1 'polypeptide(L)'
;MNKANEIRRKNKDRLLYTNSGGGSSDRGRPWESVRFNHPSTFETLAMDPAKKSEIKDDLLGFADGESFYQKQDGPGKEGKVG
;
A
#
# COMPACT_ATOMS: atom_id res chain seq x y z
N MET A 1 16.34 -16.43 -6.02
CA MET A 1 15.24 -15.52 -6.43
C MET A 1 15.59 -14.94 -7.80
N ASN A 2 14.71 -15.08 -8.79
CA ASN A 2 15.04 -14.89 -10.21
C ASN A 2 15.09 -13.41 -10.62
N LYS A 3 16.14 -12.99 -11.33
CA LYS A 3 16.36 -11.64 -11.89
C LYS A 3 15.13 -11.04 -12.58
N ALA A 4 14.31 -11.90 -13.20
CA ALA A 4 13.04 -11.52 -13.83
C ALA A 4 12.01 -10.91 -12.85
N ASN A 5 11.92 -11.42 -11.61
CA ASN A 5 11.01 -10.88 -10.60
C ASN A 5 11.46 -9.51 -10.10
N GLU A 6 12.77 -9.29 -9.99
CA GLU A 6 13.33 -8.01 -9.59
C GLU A 6 13.09 -6.94 -10.67
N ILE A 7 13.29 -7.28 -11.95
CA ILE A 7 12.97 -6.41 -13.09
C ILE A 7 11.47 -6.06 -13.10
N ARG A 8 10.59 -7.05 -12.90
CA ARG A 8 9.14 -6.81 -12.81
C ARG A 8 8.76 -5.91 -11.64
N ARG A 9 9.37 -6.09 -10.47
CA ARG A 9 9.15 -5.21 -9.30
C ARG A 9 9.63 -3.78 -9.56
N LYS A 10 10.80 -3.61 -10.17
CA LYS A 10 11.37 -2.30 -10.52
C LYS A 10 10.55 -1.57 -11.58
N ASN A 11 9.99 -2.30 -12.55
CA ASN A 11 9.18 -1.74 -13.64
C ASN A 11 7.69 -1.63 -13.31
N LYS A 12 7.27 -1.94 -12.07
CA LYS A 12 5.87 -1.82 -11.67
C LYS A 12 5.55 -0.35 -11.40
N ASP A 13 4.67 0.21 -12.22
CA ASP A 13 4.13 1.56 -12.00
C ASP A 13 3.51 1.64 -10.60
N ARG A 14 3.91 2.67 -9.84
CA ARG A 14 3.23 3.03 -8.60
C ARG A 14 2.08 3.94 -8.97
N LEU A 15 0.89 3.67 -8.43
CA LEU A 15 -0.31 4.46 -8.67
C LEU A 15 -0.69 5.17 -7.36
N LEU A 16 -0.99 6.46 -7.45
CA LEU A 16 -1.61 7.22 -6.36
C LEU A 16 -3.12 7.09 -6.53
N TYR A 17 -3.80 6.59 -5.50
CA TYR A 17 -5.24 6.45 -5.48
C TYR A 17 -5.86 7.57 -4.63
N THR A 18 -6.86 8.25 -5.19
CA THR A 18 -7.60 9.32 -4.51
C THR A 18 -9.10 9.01 -4.55
N ASN A 19 -9.80 9.29 -3.45
CA ASN A 19 -11.25 9.19 -3.43
C ASN A 19 -11.83 10.33 -4.28
N SER A 20 -12.53 9.99 -5.36
CA SER A 20 -13.04 10.97 -6.34
C SER A 20 -14.26 11.74 -5.84
N GLY A 21 -14.70 11.51 -4.60
CA GLY A 21 -15.69 12.35 -3.91
C GLY A 21 -17.05 12.46 -4.63
N GLY A 22 -17.38 11.52 -5.51
CA GLY A 22 -18.61 11.54 -6.31
C GLY A 22 -18.54 12.35 -7.61
N GLY A 23 -17.38 12.88 -7.99
CA GLY A 23 -17.16 13.59 -9.26
C GLY A 23 -16.92 12.68 -10.47
N SER A 24 -16.63 11.40 -10.24
CA SER A 24 -16.50 10.42 -11.31
C SER A 24 -17.88 10.10 -11.89
N SER A 25 -18.03 10.21 -13.20
CA SER A 25 -19.27 9.81 -13.90
C SER A 25 -19.61 8.33 -13.68
N ASP A 26 -18.62 7.52 -13.27
CA ASP A 26 -18.77 6.16 -12.80
C ASP A 26 -19.18 6.14 -11.30
N ARG A 27 -20.49 6.19 -11.06
CA ARG A 27 -21.13 6.06 -9.74
C ARG A 27 -20.80 4.76 -8.97
N GLY A 28 -19.96 3.88 -9.52
CA GLY A 28 -19.50 2.63 -8.91
C GLY A 28 -18.00 2.56 -8.60
N ARG A 29 -17.20 3.57 -8.95
CA ARG A 29 -15.74 3.57 -8.70
C ARG A 29 -15.35 4.76 -7.80
N PRO A 30 -15.39 4.59 -6.47
CA PRO A 30 -15.10 5.67 -5.53
C PRO A 30 -13.62 6.08 -5.51
N TRP A 31 -12.73 5.27 -6.09
CA TRP A 31 -11.30 5.51 -6.15
C TRP A 31 -10.85 5.70 -7.58
N GLU A 32 -10.16 6.82 -7.84
CA GLU A 32 -9.46 7.08 -9.08
C GLU A 32 -7.95 6.94 -8.86
N SER A 33 -7.21 6.61 -9.92
CA SER A 33 -5.78 6.35 -9.84
C SER A 33 -5.00 7.11 -10.90
N VAL A 34 -3.88 7.70 -10.51
CA VAL A 34 -2.93 8.35 -11.42
C VAL A 34 -1.54 7.75 -11.26
N ARG A 35 -0.74 7.74 -12.33
CA ARG A 35 0.66 7.31 -12.24
C ARG A 35 1.41 8.21 -11.27
N PHE A 36 2.06 7.61 -10.29
CA PHE A 36 2.83 8.29 -9.27
C PHE A 36 4.30 7.91 -9.42
N ASN A 37 5.07 8.84 -9.98
CA ASN A 37 6.52 8.70 -10.09
C ASN A 37 7.19 9.87 -9.37
N HIS A 38 7.39 9.72 -8.06
CA HIS A 38 8.02 10.75 -7.23
C HIS A 38 9.41 10.28 -6.77
N PRO A 39 10.44 11.14 -6.80
CA PRO A 39 11.79 10.77 -6.39
C PRO A 39 11.95 10.52 -4.88
N SER A 40 10.98 10.95 -4.07
CA SER A 40 11.04 10.74 -2.62
C SER A 40 10.95 9.27 -2.25
N THR A 41 11.91 8.87 -1.43
CA THR A 41 11.92 7.58 -0.74
C THR A 41 11.47 7.79 0.70
N PHE A 42 11.20 6.69 1.41
CA PHE A 42 10.94 6.74 2.86
C PHE A 42 12.12 7.38 3.62
N GLU A 43 13.36 7.30 3.09
CA GLU A 43 14.53 7.94 3.69
C GLU A 43 14.50 9.46 3.61
N THR A 44 13.90 10.03 2.55
CA THR A 44 13.74 11.48 2.40
C THR A 44 12.60 12.07 3.24
N LEU A 45 11.81 11.22 3.92
CA LEU A 45 10.73 11.66 4.79
C LEU A 45 11.27 12.29 6.07
N ALA A 46 10.91 13.55 6.32
CA ALA A 46 11.28 14.29 7.52
C ALA A 46 10.44 13.81 8.71
N MET A 47 11.02 12.93 9.52
CA MET A 47 10.44 12.35 10.73
C MET A 47 11.53 12.10 11.77
N ASP A 48 11.14 11.95 13.03
CA ASP A 48 12.04 11.49 14.08
C ASP A 48 12.68 10.13 13.69
N PRO A 49 14.02 9.98 13.76
CA PRO A 49 14.70 8.77 13.31
C PRO A 49 14.28 7.50 14.05
N ALA A 50 13.99 7.57 15.35
CA ALA A 50 13.59 6.40 16.13
C ALA A 50 12.21 5.92 15.70
N LYS A 51 11.24 6.84 15.62
CA LYS A 51 9.90 6.54 15.11
C LYS A 51 9.91 6.05 13.67
N LYS A 52 10.80 6.59 12.85
CA LYS A 52 10.99 6.17 11.46
C LYS A 52 11.52 4.74 11.36
N SER A 53 12.41 4.33 12.26
CA SER A 53 12.90 2.93 12.32
C SER A 53 11.78 1.99 12.75
N GLU A 54 11.07 2.33 13.82
CA GLU A 54 9.96 1.53 14.35
C GLU A 54 8.92 1.22 13.26
N ILE A 55 8.49 2.24 12.52
CA ILE A 55 7.53 2.07 11.41
C ILE A 55 8.11 1.20 10.29
N LYS A 56 9.39 1.36 9.94
CA LYS A 56 10.02 0.52 8.91
C LYS A 56 10.06 -0.94 9.33
N ASP A 57 10.44 -1.21 10.57
CA ASP A 57 10.61 -2.56 11.11
C ASP A 57 9.25 -3.28 11.19
N ASP A 58 8.20 -2.58 11.63
CA ASP A 58 6.83 -3.08 11.61
C ASP A 58 6.34 -3.40 10.19
N LEU A 59 6.57 -2.51 9.22
CA LEU A 59 6.19 -2.74 7.82
C LEU A 59 6.94 -3.93 7.18
N LEU A 60 8.20 -4.15 7.56
CA LEU A 60 8.97 -5.32 7.11
C LEU A 60 8.42 -6.60 7.74
N GLY A 61 8.15 -6.59 9.05
CA GLY A 61 7.52 -7.70 9.75
C GLY A 61 6.16 -8.07 9.16
N PHE A 62 5.34 -7.07 8.83
CA PHE A 62 4.07 -7.27 8.14
C PHE A 62 4.24 -7.92 6.76
N ALA A 63 5.20 -7.45 5.96
CA ALA A 63 5.46 -7.99 4.63
C ALA A 63 5.95 -9.45 4.66
N ASP A 64 6.77 -9.79 5.65
CA ASP A 64 7.26 -11.16 5.86
C ASP A 64 6.19 -12.08 6.48
N GLY A 65 5.20 -11.49 7.16
CA GLY A 65 4.08 -12.17 7.82
C GLY A 65 2.96 -12.64 6.89
N GLU A 66 3.16 -12.66 5.57
CA GLU A 66 2.12 -13.03 4.59
C GLU A 66 1.41 -14.36 4.94
N SER A 67 2.17 -15.38 5.35
CA SER A 67 1.63 -16.69 5.70
C SER A 67 0.76 -16.69 6.97
N PHE A 68 0.98 -15.75 7.89
CA PHE A 68 0.18 -15.56 9.10
C PHE A 68 -1.22 -15.03 8.74
N TYR A 69 -1.29 -14.04 7.85
CA TYR A 69 -2.56 -13.43 7.43
C TYR A 69 -3.33 -14.27 6.40
N GLN A 70 -2.65 -15.00 5.52
CA GLN A 70 -3.30 -15.94 4.59
C GLN A 70 -3.99 -17.11 5.31
N LYS A 71 -3.50 -17.51 6.49
CA LYS A 71 -4.10 -18.59 7.28
C LYS A 71 -5.38 -18.16 8.02
N GLN A 72 -5.59 -16.86 8.16
CA GLN A 72 -6.73 -16.28 8.86
C GLN A 72 -7.86 -15.93 7.87
N ASP A 73 -8.25 -16.89 7.03
CA ASP A 73 -9.47 -16.80 6.20
C ASP A 73 -10.72 -17.00 7.08
N GLY A 74 -11.05 -15.97 7.86
CA GLY A 74 -12.36 -15.80 8.48
C GLY A 74 -12.86 -14.38 8.18
N PRO A 75 -14.07 -14.19 7.64
CA PRO A 75 -14.54 -12.86 7.29
C PRO A 75 -14.78 -12.05 8.56
N GLY A 76 -13.88 -11.11 8.85
CA GLY A 76 -14.12 -10.03 9.81
C GLY A 76 -15.20 -9.11 9.26
N LYS A 77 -16.48 -9.48 9.46
CA LYS A 77 -17.61 -8.58 9.26
C LYS A 77 -17.73 -7.65 10.46
N GLU A 78 -17.10 -6.49 10.39
CA GLU A 78 -17.44 -5.36 11.28
C GLU A 78 -17.57 -4.10 10.44
N GLY A 79 -18.73 -3.44 10.53
CA GLY A 79 -18.98 -2.19 9.82
C GLY A 79 -20.31 -2.10 9.06
N LYS A 80 -21.42 -2.63 9.59
CA LYS A 80 -22.71 -1.98 9.40
C LYS A 80 -23.08 -1.29 10.69
N VAL A 81 -22.78 0.00 10.77
CA VAL A 81 -23.42 0.92 11.71
C VAL A 81 -24.35 1.78 10.87
N GLY A 82 -25.65 1.72 11.19
CA GLY A 82 -26.69 2.65 10.72
C GLY A 82 -27.19 2.41 9.32
#